data_AF-A0A920U2C9-F1
#
_entry.id   AF-A0A920U2C9-F1
#
_cell.length_a   1.000
_cell.length_b   1.000
_cell.length_c   1.000
_cell.angle_alpha   90.00
_cell.angle_beta   90.00
_cell.angle_gamma   90.00
#
_symmetry.space_group_name_H-M   'P 1'
#
loop_
_entity.id
_entity.type
_entity.pdbx_description
1 polymer ?
#
loop_
_entity_poly.entity_id
_entity_poly.type
_entity_poly.pdbx_seq_one_letter_code
_entity_poly.pdbx_strand_id
1 'polypeptide(L)'
;MFELLLESLMLIARWDVAIALLIGAIGGVIIGAIPGVGPAVAIAILLPATYKLEPLVGLTVLLGIYGAALYGGAIPRHFDQHAGHAG
;
A
#
# COMPACT_ATOMS: atom_id res chain seq x y z
N MET A 1 27.92 10.01 -10.92
CA MET A 1 26.63 10.63 -10.53
C MET A 1 25.50 10.20 -11.45
N PHE A 2 25.59 10.49 -12.76
CA PHE A 2 24.56 10.10 -13.73
C PHE A 2 24.29 8.58 -13.78
N GLU A 3 25.35 7.76 -13.76
CA GLU A 3 25.22 6.29 -13.73
C GLU A 3 24.38 5.78 -12.56
N LEU A 4 24.57 6.33 -11.34
CA LEU A 4 23.80 5.94 -10.15
C LEU A 4 22.31 6.24 -10.29
N LEU A 5 21.96 7.34 -10.95
CA LEU A 5 20.57 7.69 -11.22
C LEU A 5 19.94 6.73 -12.22
N LEU A 6 20.68 6.37 -13.28
CA LEU A 6 20.22 5.43 -14.30
C LEU A 6 19.99 4.04 -13.71
N GLU A 7 20.92 3.58 -12.86
CA GLU A 7 20.85 2.27 -12.21
C GLU A 7 19.66 2.18 -11.25
N SER A 8 19.39 3.25 -10.48
CA SER A 8 18.22 3.34 -9.60
C SER A 8 16.90 3.33 -10.37
N LEU A 9 16.83 4.01 -11.52
CA LEU A 9 15.65 3.99 -12.38
C LEU A 9 15.36 2.58 -12.92
N MET A 10 16.41 1.88 -13.33
CA MET A 10 16.31 0.51 -13.83
C MET A 10 15.84 -0.46 -12.73
N LEU A 11 16.26 -0.25 -11.47
CA LEU A 11 15.80 -1.02 -10.31
C LEU A 11 14.28 -0.91 -10.10
N ILE A 12 13.74 0.32 -10.16
CA ILE A 12 12.31 0.56 -9.95
C ILE A 12 11.49 0.08 -11.16
N ALA A 13 12.07 0.10 -12.36
CA ALA A 13 11.46 -0.40 -13.59
C ALA A 13 11.45 -1.94 -13.71
N ARG A 14 12.05 -2.67 -12.75
CA ARG A 14 11.99 -4.15 -12.73
C ARG A 14 10.54 -4.64 -12.64
N TRP A 15 10.24 -5.70 -13.38
CA TRP A 15 8.92 -6.32 -13.39
C TRP A 15 8.49 -6.81 -12.00
N ASP A 16 9.41 -7.37 -11.21
CA ASP A 16 9.12 -7.84 -9.85
C ASP A 16 8.63 -6.69 -8.95
N VAL A 17 9.25 -5.51 -9.09
CA VAL A 17 8.92 -4.30 -8.33
C VAL A 17 7.57 -3.74 -8.76
N ALA A 18 7.29 -3.70 -10.06
CA ALA A 18 6.00 -3.26 -10.58
C ALA A 18 4.84 -4.16 -10.12
N ILE A 19 5.03 -5.48 -10.16
CA ILE A 19 4.04 -6.46 -9.70
C ILE A 19 3.86 -6.33 -8.18
N ALA A 20 4.94 -6.21 -7.42
CA ALA A 20 4.89 -6.00 -5.98
C ALA A 20 4.14 -4.73 -5.60
N LEU A 21 4.35 -3.64 -6.34
CA LEU A 21 3.62 -2.38 -6.16
C LEU A 21 2.12 -2.57 -6.42
N LEU A 22 1.76 -3.27 -7.49
CA LEU A 22 0.36 -3.56 -7.81
C LEU A 22 -0.31 -4.43 -6.73
N ILE A 23 0.36 -5.50 -6.29
CA ILE A 23 -0.13 -6.37 -5.21
C ILE A 23 -0.29 -5.57 -3.92
N GLY A 24 0.71 -4.77 -3.57
CA GLY A 24 0.66 -3.90 -2.39
C GLY A 24 -0.48 -2.88 -2.48
N ALA A 25 -0.67 -2.25 -3.63
CA ALA A 25 -1.75 -1.29 -3.85
C ALA A 25 -3.14 -1.95 -3.73
N ILE A 26 -3.35 -3.09 -4.38
CA ILE A 26 -4.63 -3.82 -4.31
C ILE A 26 -4.91 -4.26 -2.87
N GLY A 27 -3.92 -4.86 -2.20
CA GLY A 27 -4.03 -5.25 -0.79
C GLY A 27 -4.29 -4.05 0.13
N GLY A 28 -3.64 -2.92 -0.14
CA GLY A 28 -3.82 -1.67 0.59
C GLY A 28 -5.23 -1.09 0.47
N VAL A 29 -5.84 -1.10 -0.72
CA VAL A 29 -7.24 -0.67 -0.89
C VAL A 29 -8.18 -1.55 -0.05
N ILE A 30 -7.99 -2.88 -0.11
CA ILE A 30 -8.83 -3.84 0.62
C ILE A 30 -8.71 -3.64 2.14
N ILE A 31 -7.49 -3.53 2.65
CA ILE A 31 -7.24 -3.35 4.09
C ILE A 31 -7.72 -1.96 4.54
N GLY A 32 -7.46 -0.93 3.74
CA GLY A 32 -7.90 0.44 4.04
C GLY A 32 -9.42 0.60 4.05
N ALA A 33 -10.15 -0.25 3.33
CA ALA A 33 -11.62 -0.28 3.37
C ALA A 33 -12.18 -0.79 4.71
N ILE A 34 -11.36 -1.35 5.59
CA ILE A 34 -11.80 -1.80 6.93
C ILE A 34 -11.89 -0.57 7.85
N PRO A 35 -13.08 -0.28 8.43
CA PRO A 35 -13.23 0.82 9.37
C PRO A 35 -12.29 0.68 10.56
N GLY A 36 -11.58 1.76 10.91
CA GLY A 36 -10.62 1.75 12.02
C GLY A 36 -9.24 1.18 11.72
N VAL A 37 -9.00 0.63 10.51
CA VAL A 37 -7.67 0.17 10.09
C VAL A 37 -6.99 1.24 9.24
N GLY A 38 -6.12 2.01 9.88
CA GLY A 38 -5.30 3.01 9.20
C GLY A 38 -4.09 2.42 8.47
N PRO A 39 -3.41 3.21 7.62
CA PRO A 39 -2.21 2.77 6.88
C PRO A 39 -1.09 2.23 7.79
N ALA A 40 -0.88 2.85 8.95
CA ALA A 40 0.13 2.40 9.92
C ALA A 40 -0.16 0.99 10.47
N VAL A 41 -1.43 0.68 10.72
CA VAL A 41 -1.87 -0.64 11.18
C VAL A 41 -1.71 -1.67 10.06
N ALA A 42 -2.05 -1.31 8.83
CA ALA A 42 -1.86 -2.17 7.66
C ALA A 42 -0.37 -2.54 7.44
N ILE A 43 0.53 -1.56 7.54
CA ILE A 43 1.98 -1.81 7.49
C ILE A 43 2.42 -2.73 8.64
N ALA A 44 2.00 -2.45 9.88
CA ALA A 44 2.42 -3.24 11.04
C ALA A 44 2.03 -4.73 10.92
N ILE A 45 0.84 -5.02 10.36
CA ILE A 45 0.35 -6.38 10.13
C ILE A 45 1.15 -7.08 9.03
N LEU A 46 1.50 -6.37 7.94
CA LEU A 46 2.16 -6.97 6.78
C LEU A 46 3.69 -6.95 6.83
N LEU A 47 4.28 -6.12 7.71
CA LEU A 47 5.73 -6.03 7.90
C LEU A 47 6.40 -7.42 8.12
N PRO A 48 5.88 -8.31 8.99
CA PRO A 48 6.47 -9.64 9.16
C PRO A 48 6.44 -10.50 7.90
N ALA A 49 5.40 -10.35 7.06
CA ALA A 49 5.28 -11.07 5.81
C ALA A 49 6.32 -10.60 4.77
N THR A 50 6.69 -9.32 4.82
CA THR A 50 7.68 -8.74 3.89
C THR A 50 9.13 -9.14 4.17
N TYR A 51 9.46 -9.64 5.36
CA TYR A 51 10.82 -10.11 5.69
C TYR A 51 11.27 -11.34 4.89
N LYS A 52 10.34 -12.04 4.22
CA LYS A 52 10.65 -13.17 3.34
C LYS A 52 10.98 -12.75 1.91
N LEU A 53 10.82 -11.47 1.57
CA LEU A 53 11.00 -10.93 0.22
C LEU A 53 12.37 -10.24 0.08
N GLU A 54 12.82 -10.06 -1.16
CA GLU A 54 13.96 -9.19 -1.46
C GLU A 54 13.67 -7.78 -0.89
N PRO A 55 14.63 -7.11 -0.21
CA PRO A 55 14.36 -5.86 0.50
C PRO A 55 13.69 -4.78 -0.35
N LEU A 56 14.11 -4.63 -1.62
CA LEU A 56 13.48 -3.70 -2.56
C LEU A 56 12.00 -4.04 -2.76
N VAL A 57 11.70 -5.30 -3.08
CA VAL A 57 10.36 -5.81 -3.32
C VAL A 57 9.49 -5.65 -2.08
N GLY A 58 9.99 -6.06 -0.90
CA GLY A 58 9.27 -5.96 0.36
C GLY A 58 8.92 -4.51 0.72
N LEU A 59 9.87 -3.58 0.58
CA LEU A 59 9.62 -2.15 0.79
C LEU A 59 8.63 -1.59 -0.22
N THR A 60 8.68 -2.01 -1.48
CA THR A 60 7.72 -1.60 -2.51
C THR A 60 6.29 -2.08 -2.19
N VAL A 61 6.12 -3.32 -1.71
CA VAL A 61 4.82 -3.82 -1.26
C VAL A 61 4.27 -2.93 -0.14
N LEU A 62 5.08 -2.65 0.89
CA LEU A 62 4.68 -1.78 2.00
C LEU A 62 4.33 -0.36 1.56
N LEU A 63 5.09 0.19 0.61
CA LEU A 63 4.82 1.51 0.02
C LEU A 63 3.47 1.52 -0.72
N GLY A 64 3.20 0.49 -1.52
CA GLY A 64 1.93 0.31 -2.22
C GLY A 64 0.76 0.23 -1.25
N ILE A 65 0.90 -0.57 -0.18
CA ILE A 65 -0.12 -0.70 0.87
C ILE A 65 -0.38 0.64 1.54
N TYR A 66 0.67 1.35 1.94
CA TYR A 66 0.55 2.64 2.60
C TYR A 66 -0.22 3.65 1.75
N GLY A 67 0.20 3.80 0.50
CA GLY A 67 -0.42 4.75 -0.43
C GLY A 67 -1.89 4.41 -0.69
N ALA A 68 -2.20 3.14 -0.93
CA ALA A 68 -3.56 2.71 -1.23
C ALA A 68 -4.49 2.70 0.00
N ALA A 69 -3.99 2.33 1.18
CA ALA A 69 -4.78 2.29 2.41
C ALA A 69 -5.27 3.69 2.85
N LEU A 70 -4.52 4.75 2.51
CA LEU A 70 -4.96 6.14 2.73
C LEU A 70 -6.28 6.45 2.02
N TYR A 71 -6.48 5.89 0.82
CA TYR A 71 -7.67 6.11 0.00
C TYR A 71 -8.73 5.00 0.17
N GLY A 72 -8.36 3.79 0.60
CA GLY A 72 -9.29 2.68 0.82
C GLY A 72 -10.41 3.02 1.80
N GLY A 73 -10.09 3.76 2.87
CA GLY A 73 -11.07 4.17 3.89
C GLY A 73 -12.04 5.26 3.44
N ALA A 74 -11.89 5.81 2.23
CA ALA A 74 -12.88 6.71 1.63
C ALA A 74 -14.14 5.97 1.17
N ILE A 75 -14.05 4.67 0.89
CA ILE A 75 -15.16 3.87 0.37
C ILE A 75 -16.27 3.70 1.43
N PRO A 76 -15.98 3.29 2.69
CA PRO A 76 -17.03 3.12 3.70
C PRO A 76 -17.55 4.45 4.25
N ARG A 77 -16.70 5.49 4.30
CA ARG A 77 -17.04 6.79 4.90
C ARG A 77 -18.22 7.46 4.20
N HIS A 78 -18.41 7.25 2.90
CA HIS A 78 -19.56 7.78 2.18
C HIS A 78 -20.89 7.18 2.67
N PHE A 79 -20.89 5.92 3.12
CA PHE A 79 -22.08 5.25 3.63
C PHE A 79 -22.45 5.72 5.04
N ASP A 80 -21.44 5.90 5.90
CA ASP A 80 -21.63 6.35 7.28
C ASP A 80 -22.13 7.80 7.37
N GLN A 81 -21.70 8.66 6.43
CA GLN A 81 -22.15 10.05 6.32
C GLN A 81 -23.66 10.18 6.07
N HIS A 82 -24.30 9.19 5.43
CA HIS A 82 -25.74 9.23 5.18
C HIS A 82 -26.55 8.56 6.29
N ALA A 83 -25.95 7.64 7.05
CA ALA A 83 -26.62 6.94 8.14
C ALA A 83 -26.72 7.79 9.43
N GLY A 84 -25.74 8.66 9.70
CA GLY A 84 -25.69 9.47 10.93
C GLY A 84 -26.63 10.68 11.00
N HIS A 85 -27.27 11.07 9.89
CA HIS A 85 -28.18 12.23 9.83
C HIS A 85 -29.67 11.86 9.88
N ALA A 86 -29.99 10.58 10.04
CA ALA A 86 -31.37 10.06 10.05
C ALA A 86 -31.92 9.79 11.48
N GLY A 87 -31.23 10.27 12.52
CA GLY A 87 -31.60 10.11 13.94
C GLY A 87 -31.95 11.41 14.62
#